data_AF-A0A2M9KPU0-F1
#
_entry.id   AF-A0A2M9KPU0-F1
#
_cell.length_a   1.000
_cell.length_b   1.000
_cell.length_c   1.000
_cell.angle_alpha   90.00
_cell.angle_beta   90.00
_cell.angle_gamma   90.00
#
_symmetry.space_group_name_H-M   'P 1'
#
loop_
_entity.id
_entity.type
_entity.pdbx_description
1 polymer ?
#
loop_
_entity_poly.entity_id
_entity_poly.type
_entity_poly.pdbx_seq_one_letter_code
_entity_poly.pdbx_strand_id
1 'polypeptide(L)'
;MPSAASTTDLTLVPMADDWTPPTSWKRENRLADRMPGYEANILYVVDISRRELSVIPVPDSTGTDTGEWVSYDHQSRGVVPTRFHLGSLNLRFHPEFATPEHANVILTEAAPLALTIVDHLLPVIGTSTYDWSAAADMAKSEAEHLIERYPYRGTEHDFPHSHHAYRIEANTFFKALPDLIQPEWAEDGDDRLESTLQAIHQVFHGVSGVEDNFKLLLKLTTTGQLPADVNGRTVTQFHLVGVRAWLYELRKERAGDLTPVDASRWDGITAYALRVDGDSTPEHLDRIAEQVTMAAAEQGVKLLGARSWAWAVCKQRRANVRAELEELGKQIAMWEKDLAPAKKKRRALVTRVLSWGEYGDTNSSLGTLASMSHTAVGAIRDALEREDETSE
;
A
#
# COMPACT_ATOMS: atom_id res chain seq x y z
N MET A 1 -22.34 11.36 -29.60
CA MET A 1 -21.44 12.10 -30.50
C MET A 1 -20.29 12.61 -29.66
N PRO A 2 -19.05 12.14 -29.85
CA PRO A 2 -17.93 12.63 -29.07
C PRO A 2 -17.63 14.08 -29.48
N SER A 3 -17.62 14.98 -28.51
CA SER A 3 -17.14 16.35 -28.67
C SER A 3 -15.69 16.27 -29.16
N ALA A 4 -15.35 17.00 -30.23
CA ALA A 4 -13.97 17.16 -30.65
C ALA A 4 -13.17 17.69 -29.46
N ALA A 5 -12.33 16.84 -28.88
CA ALA A 5 -11.41 17.25 -27.83
C ALA A 5 -10.48 18.30 -28.46
N SER A 6 -10.51 19.51 -27.92
CA SER A 6 -9.45 20.49 -28.18
C SER A 6 -8.15 19.81 -27.83
N THR A 7 -7.32 19.50 -28.83
CA THR A 7 -5.96 18.98 -28.64
C THR A 7 -5.17 20.08 -27.95
N THR A 8 -5.17 20.07 -26.63
CA THR A 8 -4.36 20.99 -25.83
C THR A 8 -2.92 20.53 -25.95
N ASP A 9 -2.08 21.36 -26.55
CA ASP A 9 -0.66 21.07 -26.75
C ASP A 9 0.04 20.76 -25.43
N LEU A 10 1.01 19.84 -25.47
CA LEU A 10 1.93 19.56 -24.36
C LEU A 10 2.91 20.73 -24.22
N THR A 11 3.01 21.31 -23.02
CA THR A 11 3.95 22.41 -22.75
C THR A 11 5.34 21.84 -22.43
N LEU A 12 6.38 22.30 -23.14
CA LEU A 12 7.76 21.93 -22.85
C LEU A 12 8.40 22.96 -21.93
N VAL A 13 9.01 22.49 -20.85
CA VAL A 13 9.77 23.30 -19.89
C VAL A 13 11.25 22.95 -20.01
N PRO A 14 11.99 23.66 -20.88
CA PRO A 14 13.39 23.35 -21.16
C PRO A 14 14.31 23.66 -19.98
N MET A 15 15.47 23.02 -19.98
CA MET A 15 16.59 23.45 -19.16
C MET A 15 17.04 24.85 -19.61
N ALA A 16 17.32 25.73 -18.65
CA ALA A 16 17.77 27.10 -18.95
C ALA A 16 19.10 27.10 -19.72
N ASP A 17 19.21 27.95 -20.73
CA ASP A 17 20.38 28.03 -21.63
C ASP A 17 21.68 28.40 -20.91
N ASP A 18 21.59 29.04 -19.73
CA ASP A 18 22.73 29.42 -18.90
C ASP A 18 23.06 28.40 -17.80
N TRP A 19 22.32 27.28 -17.75
CA TRP A 19 22.56 26.25 -16.74
C TRP A 19 23.92 25.58 -16.95
N THR A 20 24.68 25.47 -15.86
CA THR A 20 25.93 24.72 -15.82
C THR A 20 25.94 23.80 -14.60
N PRO A 21 26.52 22.59 -14.70
CA PRO A 21 26.61 21.69 -13.55
C PRO A 21 27.41 22.32 -12.41
N PRO A 22 26.88 22.38 -11.19
CA PRO A 22 27.62 22.85 -10.03
C PRO A 22 28.96 22.11 -9.87
N THR A 23 30.02 22.84 -9.50
CA THR A 23 31.34 22.25 -9.26
C THR A 23 31.31 21.22 -8.14
N SER A 24 30.40 21.35 -7.18
CA SER A 24 30.15 20.38 -6.11
C SER A 24 29.62 19.03 -6.60
N TRP A 25 29.10 18.94 -7.82
CA TRP A 25 28.65 17.68 -8.42
C TRP A 25 29.79 16.93 -9.12
N LYS A 26 30.93 17.58 -9.33
CA LYS A 26 32.12 16.92 -9.89
C LYS A 26 32.71 16.01 -8.83
N ARG A 27 32.93 14.74 -9.18
CA ARG A 27 33.66 13.82 -8.33
C ARG A 27 35.13 13.84 -8.72
N GLU A 28 36.00 14.23 -7.80
CA GLU A 28 37.43 13.97 -7.94
C GLU A 28 37.67 12.45 -7.85
N ASN A 29 38.28 11.90 -8.89
CA ASN A 29 38.58 10.48 -8.99
C ASN A 29 39.44 10.01 -7.80
N ARG A 30 38.86 9.23 -6.89
CA ARG A 30 39.61 8.54 -5.83
C ARG A 30 40.19 7.19 -6.26
N LEU A 31 39.90 6.73 -7.48
CA LEU A 31 40.37 5.46 -8.03
C LEU A 31 40.87 5.68 -9.47
N ALA A 32 42.04 5.13 -9.79
CA ALA A 32 42.83 5.45 -10.98
C ALA A 32 42.19 5.09 -12.34
N ASP A 33 41.08 4.32 -12.36
CA ASP A 33 40.52 3.74 -13.60
C ASP A 33 39.07 4.19 -13.91
N ARG A 34 38.57 5.29 -13.34
CA ARG A 34 37.25 5.83 -13.73
C ARG A 34 37.40 7.20 -14.40
N MET A 35 36.66 7.44 -15.48
CA MET A 35 36.62 8.74 -16.15
C MET A 35 36.05 9.81 -15.20
N PRO A 36 36.55 11.06 -15.23
CA PRO A 36 35.93 12.15 -14.49
C PRO A 36 34.48 12.34 -14.95
N GLY A 37 33.54 12.47 -14.00
CA GLY A 37 32.11 12.60 -14.28
C GLY A 37 31.36 13.37 -13.19
N TYR A 38 30.07 13.61 -13.41
CA TYR A 38 29.19 14.25 -12.43
C TYR A 38 28.39 13.21 -11.64
N GLU A 39 28.26 13.38 -10.33
CA GLU A 39 27.30 12.66 -9.50
C GLU A 39 25.94 13.36 -9.64
N ALA A 40 25.34 13.26 -10.82
CA ALA A 40 24.10 13.93 -11.15
C ALA A 40 23.35 13.21 -12.28
N ASN A 41 22.05 13.44 -12.32
CA ASN A 41 21.18 12.99 -13.40
C ASN A 41 20.41 14.18 -13.97
N ILE A 42 20.05 14.09 -15.26
CA ILE A 42 19.04 14.94 -15.87
C ILE A 42 17.76 14.12 -15.93
N LEU A 43 16.74 14.52 -15.17
CA LEU A 43 15.43 13.88 -15.16
C LEU A 43 14.51 14.52 -16.19
N TYR A 44 13.73 13.70 -16.86
CA TYR A 44 12.63 14.14 -17.72
C TYR A 44 11.33 13.82 -17.01
N VAL A 45 10.51 14.83 -16.77
CA VAL A 45 9.37 14.73 -15.85
C VAL A 45 8.10 15.14 -16.56
N VAL A 46 7.09 14.26 -16.53
CA VAL A 46 5.73 14.56 -16.98
C VAL A 46 4.90 15.01 -15.78
N ASP A 47 4.20 16.13 -15.94
CA ASP A 47 3.11 16.57 -15.07
C ASP A 47 1.80 16.47 -15.85
N ILE A 48 0.96 15.50 -15.46
CA ILE A 48 -0.32 15.20 -16.13
C ILE A 48 -1.30 16.35 -15.96
N SER A 49 -1.35 16.96 -14.76
CA SER A 49 -2.31 18.01 -14.45
C SER A 49 -2.02 19.30 -15.22
N ARG A 50 -0.74 19.57 -15.47
CA ARG A 50 -0.30 20.74 -16.25
C ARG A 50 -0.12 20.45 -17.72
N ARG A 51 -0.13 19.17 -18.13
CA ARG A 51 0.29 18.73 -19.46
C ARG A 51 1.67 19.29 -19.80
N GLU A 52 2.59 19.18 -18.86
CA GLU A 52 3.97 19.69 -18.96
C GLU A 52 4.96 18.54 -19.06
N LEU A 53 5.98 18.68 -19.90
CA LEU A 53 7.19 17.87 -19.89
C LEU A 53 8.38 18.77 -19.57
N SER A 54 9.09 18.47 -18.49
CA SER A 54 10.15 19.31 -17.94
C SER A 54 11.48 18.58 -17.83
N VAL A 55 12.58 19.32 -17.94
CA VAL A 55 13.95 18.84 -17.71
C VAL A 55 14.45 19.35 -16.39
N ILE A 56 14.88 18.46 -15.50
CA ILE A 56 15.29 18.82 -14.14
C ILE A 56 16.65 18.17 -13.82
N PRO A 57 17.73 18.95 -13.68
CA PRO A 57 19.00 18.44 -13.23
C PRO A 57 18.98 18.21 -11.70
N VAL A 58 19.41 17.02 -11.26
CA VAL A 58 19.44 16.63 -9.84
C VAL A 58 20.79 16.00 -9.48
N PRO A 59 21.33 16.23 -8.27
CA PRO A 59 22.52 15.50 -7.81
C PRO A 59 22.18 14.02 -7.48
N ASP A 60 23.14 13.11 -7.59
CA ASP A 60 22.94 11.69 -7.19
C ASP A 60 22.65 11.57 -5.69
N SER A 61 23.17 12.49 -4.87
CA SER A 61 23.03 12.47 -3.40
C SER A 61 21.61 12.70 -2.90
N THR A 62 20.71 13.23 -3.74
CA THR A 62 19.29 13.35 -3.36
C THR A 62 18.56 12.02 -3.40
N GLY A 63 19.12 10.97 -3.99
CA GLY A 63 18.39 9.76 -4.32
C GLY A 63 17.24 10.07 -5.29
N THR A 64 16.79 9.06 -6.03
CA THR A 64 15.55 9.15 -6.81
C THR A 64 14.30 9.20 -5.90
N ASP A 65 14.47 9.04 -4.58
CA ASP A 65 13.45 8.98 -3.52
C ASP A 65 13.35 10.27 -2.70
N THR A 66 13.42 11.45 -3.33
CA THR A 66 13.30 12.74 -2.62
C THR A 66 11.89 13.04 -2.07
N GLY A 67 11.00 12.04 -1.96
CA GLY A 67 9.63 12.18 -1.46
C GLY A 67 8.67 12.92 -2.41
N GLU A 68 9.19 13.80 -3.27
CA GLU A 68 8.45 14.43 -4.38
C GLU A 68 8.51 13.62 -5.69
N TRP A 69 9.45 12.69 -5.78
CA TRP A 69 9.73 11.92 -6.99
C TRP A 69 9.57 10.45 -6.67
N VAL A 70 8.54 9.82 -7.24
CA VAL A 70 8.35 8.38 -7.12
C VAL A 70 9.10 7.76 -8.29
N SER A 71 10.16 7.00 -8.00
CA SER A 71 10.66 6.00 -8.94
C SER A 71 9.53 5.04 -9.22
N TYR A 72 8.89 5.18 -10.38
CA TYR A 72 7.84 4.27 -10.78
C TYR A 72 8.51 2.97 -11.19
N ASP A 73 8.72 2.10 -10.22
CA ASP A 73 8.96 0.70 -10.50
C ASP A 73 7.68 0.16 -11.15
N HIS A 74 7.81 -0.33 -12.38
CA HIS A 74 6.74 -1.03 -13.11
C HIS A 74 6.09 -2.13 -12.27
N GLN A 75 6.79 -2.64 -11.24
CA GLN A 75 6.27 -3.64 -10.29
C GLN A 75 5.32 -3.08 -9.22
N SER A 76 5.27 -1.75 -9.04
CA SER A 76 4.49 -1.11 -7.98
C SER A 76 3.51 -0.06 -8.50
N ARG A 77 2.22 -0.46 -8.49
CA ARG A 77 1.00 0.37 -8.32
C ARG A 77 0.30 0.86 -9.59
N GLY A 78 -0.92 0.34 -9.81
CA GLY A 78 -1.85 0.76 -10.88
C GLY A 78 -2.53 2.12 -10.69
N VAL A 79 -1.86 3.11 -10.10
CA VAL A 79 -2.27 4.52 -10.16
C VAL A 79 -1.17 5.28 -10.87
N VAL A 80 -1.52 6.00 -11.93
CA VAL A 80 -0.59 6.92 -12.55
C VAL A 80 -0.40 8.12 -11.61
N PRO A 81 0.82 8.40 -11.11
CA PRO A 81 1.07 9.57 -10.30
C PRO A 81 0.80 10.83 -11.12
N THR A 82 0.29 11.89 -10.49
CA THR A 82 0.07 13.18 -11.17
C THR A 82 1.34 13.74 -11.81
N ARG A 83 2.50 13.42 -11.23
CA ARG A 83 3.83 13.80 -11.70
C ARG A 83 4.78 12.63 -11.54
N PHE A 84 5.52 12.27 -12.59
CA PHE A 84 6.49 11.17 -12.56
C PHE A 84 7.63 11.41 -13.55
N HIS A 85 8.76 10.73 -13.35
CA HIS A 85 9.88 10.81 -14.30
C HIS A 85 9.74 9.74 -15.39
N LEU A 86 9.98 10.14 -16.64
CA LEU A 86 10.05 9.27 -17.81
C LEU A 86 11.40 8.57 -17.96
N GLY A 87 12.41 9.00 -17.23
CA GLY A 87 13.76 8.47 -17.37
C GLY A 87 14.79 9.48 -16.92
N SER A 88 16.04 9.04 -16.88
CA SER A 88 17.15 9.86 -16.46
C SER A 88 18.37 9.67 -17.34
N LEU A 89 19.03 10.76 -17.70
CA LEU A 89 20.35 10.73 -18.30
C LEU A 89 21.41 10.82 -17.19
N ASN A 90 22.19 9.76 -17.02
CA ASN A 90 23.22 9.69 -15.98
C ASN A 90 24.51 10.39 -16.42
N LEU A 91 24.81 11.54 -15.83
CA LEU A 91 25.95 12.39 -16.18
C LEU A 91 27.29 11.86 -15.67
N ARG A 92 27.29 10.77 -14.90
CA ARG A 92 28.52 10.11 -14.46
C ARG A 92 29.24 9.45 -15.62
N PHE A 93 28.49 8.84 -16.53
CA PHE A 93 29.02 8.11 -17.67
C PHE A 93 29.15 8.99 -18.91
N HIS A 94 28.41 10.10 -18.95
CA HIS A 94 28.36 11.03 -20.08
C HIS A 94 28.45 12.49 -19.64
N PRO A 95 29.59 12.93 -19.09
CA PRO A 95 29.78 14.33 -18.69
C PRO A 95 29.67 15.32 -19.86
N GLU A 96 29.90 14.87 -21.09
CA GLU A 96 29.74 15.65 -22.33
C GLU A 96 28.30 16.08 -22.60
N PHE A 97 27.30 15.39 -22.05
CA PHE A 97 25.88 15.73 -22.19
C PHE A 97 25.34 16.58 -21.05
N ALA A 98 26.21 17.06 -20.16
CA ALA A 98 25.84 17.96 -19.08
C ALA A 98 25.67 19.41 -19.59
N THR A 99 24.92 19.60 -20.67
CA THR A 99 24.63 20.91 -21.28
C THR A 99 23.13 21.07 -21.57
N PRO A 100 22.60 22.31 -21.53
CA PRO A 100 21.19 22.58 -21.86
C PRO A 100 20.80 22.09 -23.25
N GLU A 101 21.69 22.21 -24.25
CA GLU A 101 21.40 21.82 -25.63
C GLU A 101 21.09 20.33 -25.75
N HIS A 102 21.93 19.47 -25.17
CA HIS A 102 21.71 18.03 -25.22
C HIS A 102 20.44 17.63 -24.47
N ALA A 103 20.20 18.24 -23.31
CA ALA A 103 19.01 17.97 -22.51
C ALA A 103 17.72 18.39 -23.24
N ASN A 104 17.74 19.56 -23.89
CA ASN A 104 16.60 20.11 -24.61
C ASN A 104 16.32 19.39 -25.95
N VAL A 105 17.33 18.77 -26.56
CA VAL A 105 17.14 17.87 -27.72
C VAL A 105 16.35 16.63 -27.30
N ILE A 106 16.77 15.92 -26.25
CA ILE A 106 16.07 14.73 -25.75
C ILE A 106 14.65 15.10 -25.30
N LEU A 107 14.46 16.26 -24.66
CA LEU A 107 13.14 16.78 -24.29
C LEU A 107 12.20 16.87 -25.50
N THR A 108 12.70 17.44 -26.60
CA THR A 108 11.94 17.61 -27.84
C THR A 108 11.61 16.27 -28.48
N GLU A 109 12.56 15.32 -28.47
CA GLU A 109 12.34 13.96 -28.97
C GLU A 109 11.34 13.15 -28.13
N ALA A 110 11.34 13.35 -26.81
CA ALA A 110 10.43 12.67 -25.88
C ALA A 110 9.01 13.26 -25.90
N ALA A 111 8.83 14.50 -26.41
CA ALA A 111 7.56 15.21 -26.38
C ALA A 111 6.37 14.45 -27.02
N PRO A 112 6.49 13.80 -28.20
CA PRO A 112 5.39 13.03 -28.79
C PRO A 112 4.98 11.82 -27.94
N LEU A 113 5.94 11.18 -27.28
CA LEU A 113 5.69 10.05 -26.39
C LEU A 113 5.00 10.54 -25.11
N ALA A 114 5.49 11.62 -24.51
CA ALA A 114 4.85 12.26 -23.36
C ALA A 114 3.40 12.69 -23.66
N LEU A 115 3.14 13.26 -24.83
CA LEU A 115 1.80 13.61 -25.27
C LEU A 115 0.92 12.35 -25.41
N THR A 116 1.44 11.29 -26.01
CA THR A 116 0.76 9.99 -26.12
C THR A 116 0.41 9.43 -24.75
N ILE A 117 1.32 9.51 -23.77
CA ILE A 117 1.04 9.08 -22.40
C ILE A 117 -0.16 9.85 -21.85
N VAL A 118 -0.09 11.18 -21.83
CA VAL A 118 -1.12 12.04 -21.22
C VAL A 118 -2.48 11.89 -21.92
N ASP A 119 -2.51 11.75 -23.25
CA ASP A 119 -3.75 11.66 -24.02
C ASP A 119 -4.43 10.29 -23.94
N HIS A 120 -3.66 9.24 -23.62
CA HIS A 120 -4.18 7.88 -23.56
C HIS A 120 -4.32 7.34 -22.14
N LEU A 121 -4.16 8.14 -21.09
CA LEU A 121 -4.48 7.69 -19.74
C LEU A 121 -5.96 7.39 -19.57
N LEU A 122 -6.28 6.32 -18.82
CA LEU A 122 -7.66 5.92 -18.54
C LEU A 122 -8.15 6.62 -17.27
N PRO A 123 -9.20 7.44 -17.32
CA PRO A 123 -9.76 8.03 -16.10
C PRO A 123 -10.38 6.95 -15.23
N VAL A 124 -10.10 6.98 -13.92
CA VAL A 124 -10.72 6.08 -12.95
C VAL A 124 -12.02 6.71 -12.48
N ILE A 125 -13.15 6.10 -12.82
CA ILE A 125 -14.47 6.68 -12.57
C ILE A 125 -14.71 6.86 -11.06
N GLY A 126 -15.18 8.04 -10.66
CA GLY A 126 -15.46 8.35 -9.25
C GLY A 126 -14.23 8.78 -8.44
N THR A 127 -13.06 8.91 -9.07
CA THR A 127 -11.85 9.44 -8.46
C THR A 127 -11.25 10.56 -9.31
N SER A 128 -10.19 11.21 -8.81
CA SER A 128 -9.39 12.19 -9.56
C SER A 128 -8.12 11.58 -10.15
N THR A 129 -8.04 10.25 -10.24
CA THR A 129 -6.83 9.51 -10.61
C THR A 129 -6.96 8.89 -11.99
N TYR A 130 -5.82 8.52 -12.56
CA TYR A 130 -5.73 7.83 -13.84
C TYR A 130 -5.10 6.45 -13.68
N ASP A 131 -5.38 5.59 -14.65
CA ASP A 131 -4.76 4.28 -14.85
C ASP A 131 -4.12 4.21 -16.24
N TRP A 132 -3.25 3.23 -16.46
CA TRP A 132 -2.52 3.06 -17.71
C TRP A 132 -3.40 2.41 -18.79
N SER A 133 -3.42 2.98 -19.99
CA SER A 133 -3.82 2.22 -21.19
C SER A 133 -2.61 1.50 -21.79
N ALA A 134 -2.86 0.62 -22.76
CA ALA A 134 -1.78 -0.02 -23.50
C ALA A 134 -0.91 0.99 -24.26
N ALA A 135 -1.53 2.00 -24.88
CA ALA A 135 -0.82 3.04 -25.61
C ALA A 135 0.06 3.90 -24.69
N ALA A 136 -0.46 4.30 -23.53
CA ALA A 136 0.30 5.08 -22.55
C ALA A 136 1.46 4.30 -21.95
N ASP A 137 1.25 3.03 -21.57
CA ASP A 137 2.32 2.18 -21.01
C ASP A 137 3.46 1.92 -22.02
N MET A 138 3.10 1.67 -23.29
CA MET A 138 4.08 1.52 -24.36
C MET A 138 4.86 2.82 -24.59
N ALA A 139 4.18 3.96 -24.73
CA ALA A 139 4.83 5.25 -24.92
C ALA A 139 5.76 5.62 -23.75
N LYS A 140 5.39 5.25 -22.51
CA LYS A 140 6.24 5.42 -21.32
C LYS A 140 7.50 4.57 -21.41
N SER A 141 7.37 3.29 -21.77
CA SER A 141 8.51 2.38 -21.95
C SER A 141 9.44 2.83 -23.09
N GLU A 142 8.86 3.35 -24.18
CA GLU A 142 9.62 3.91 -25.30
C GLU A 142 10.35 5.19 -24.90
N ALA A 143 9.73 6.06 -24.09
CA ALA A 143 10.37 7.28 -23.59
C ALA A 143 11.52 6.97 -22.62
N GLU A 144 11.32 6.02 -21.70
CA GLU A 144 12.36 5.50 -20.81
C GLU A 144 13.57 5.02 -21.61
N HIS A 145 13.32 4.16 -22.60
CA HIS A 145 14.36 3.65 -23.49
C HIS A 145 15.05 4.78 -24.27
N LEU A 146 14.27 5.72 -24.82
CA LEU A 146 14.77 6.87 -25.58
C LEU A 146 15.74 7.73 -24.76
N ILE A 147 15.45 7.93 -23.48
CA ILE A 147 16.23 8.76 -22.55
C ILE A 147 17.45 8.00 -22.02
N GLU A 148 17.25 6.81 -21.47
CA GLU A 148 18.28 6.05 -20.77
C GLU A 148 19.37 5.51 -21.71
N ARG A 149 19.02 5.29 -22.98
CA ARG A 149 19.97 4.80 -24.00
C ARG A 149 20.66 5.89 -24.78
N TYR A 150 20.38 7.16 -24.51
CA TYR A 150 21.13 8.23 -25.16
C TYR A 150 22.60 8.19 -24.68
N PRO A 151 23.60 8.16 -25.60
CA PRO A 151 23.57 8.33 -27.05
C PRO A 151 23.67 7.01 -27.83
N TYR A 152 23.72 5.86 -27.15
CA TYR A 152 23.97 4.54 -27.70
C TYR A 152 22.82 3.95 -28.54
N ARG A 153 21.74 4.70 -28.77
CA ARG A 153 20.60 4.29 -29.60
C ARG A 153 21.06 3.88 -31.01
N GLY A 154 20.54 2.75 -31.52
CA GLY A 154 20.88 2.20 -32.83
C GLY A 154 22.30 1.63 -32.95
N THR A 155 23.04 1.50 -31.84
CA THR A 155 24.38 0.88 -31.82
C THR A 155 24.32 -0.57 -31.38
N GLU A 156 25.44 -1.29 -31.41
CA GLU A 156 25.57 -2.64 -30.83
C GLU A 156 25.34 -2.69 -29.32
N HIS A 157 25.36 -1.54 -28.64
CA HIS A 157 25.05 -1.40 -27.22
C HIS A 157 23.57 -1.06 -26.97
N ASP A 158 22.80 -0.86 -28.04
CA ASP A 158 21.36 -0.69 -27.97
C ASP A 158 20.68 -2.06 -27.80
N PHE A 159 20.67 -2.54 -26.56
CA PHE A 159 19.96 -3.77 -26.22
C PHE A 159 18.48 -3.46 -26.00
N PRO A 160 17.56 -4.06 -26.78
CA PRO A 160 16.14 -3.95 -26.52
C PRO A 160 15.85 -4.66 -25.19
N HIS A 161 15.77 -3.89 -24.10
CA HIS A 161 15.20 -4.39 -22.86
C HIS A 161 13.68 -4.36 -23.01
N SER A 162 13.03 -5.46 -22.64
CA SER A 162 11.57 -5.58 -22.40
C SER A 162 10.56 -5.12 -23.48
N HIS A 163 10.97 -4.79 -24.71
CA HIS A 163 10.02 -4.53 -25.82
C HIS A 163 9.15 -5.74 -26.21
N HIS A 164 9.38 -6.91 -25.63
CA HIS A 164 8.67 -8.16 -25.96
C HIS A 164 7.43 -8.43 -25.10
N ALA A 165 7.09 -7.54 -24.17
CA ALA A 165 5.84 -7.64 -23.42
C ALA A 165 4.66 -7.11 -24.24
N TYR A 166 3.66 -7.94 -24.51
CA TYR A 166 2.43 -7.49 -25.16
C TYR A 166 1.51 -6.82 -24.12
N ARG A 167 1.11 -5.57 -24.34
CA ARG A 167 0.22 -4.85 -23.42
C ARG A 167 -1.23 -5.13 -23.79
N ILE A 168 -2.03 -5.57 -22.82
CA ILE A 168 -3.45 -5.87 -23.00
C ILE A 168 -4.24 -5.02 -22.02
N GLU A 169 -5.23 -4.29 -22.54
CA GLU A 169 -6.15 -3.56 -21.69
C GLU A 169 -7.10 -4.52 -20.96
N ALA A 170 -7.31 -4.27 -19.67
CA ALA A 170 -8.17 -5.07 -18.80
C ALA A 170 -9.58 -5.25 -19.37
N ASN A 171 -10.15 -4.21 -19.97
CA ASN A 171 -11.47 -4.29 -20.61
C ASN A 171 -11.51 -5.34 -21.72
N THR A 172 -10.53 -5.34 -22.62
CA THR A 172 -10.40 -6.33 -23.69
C THR A 172 -10.16 -7.72 -23.12
N PHE A 173 -9.31 -7.82 -22.10
CA PHE A 173 -8.98 -9.08 -21.43
C PHE A 173 -10.20 -9.75 -20.81
N PHE A 174 -10.90 -9.04 -19.93
CA PHE A 174 -12.04 -9.58 -19.18
C PHE A 174 -13.29 -9.75 -20.05
N LYS A 175 -13.44 -9.00 -21.15
CA LYS A 175 -14.50 -9.26 -22.14
C LYS A 175 -14.33 -10.59 -22.84
N ALA A 176 -13.10 -10.99 -23.15
CA ALA A 176 -12.84 -12.29 -23.79
C ALA A 176 -12.87 -13.46 -22.79
N LEU A 177 -12.65 -13.18 -21.50
CA LEU A 177 -12.57 -14.17 -20.43
C LEU A 177 -13.50 -13.80 -19.26
N PRO A 178 -14.83 -13.72 -19.48
CA PRO A 178 -15.78 -13.27 -18.46
C PRO A 178 -15.82 -14.20 -17.24
N ASP A 179 -15.48 -15.48 -17.40
CA ASP A 179 -15.45 -16.46 -16.31
C ASP A 179 -14.36 -16.17 -15.25
N LEU A 180 -13.38 -15.32 -15.58
CA LEU A 180 -12.35 -14.88 -14.62
C LEU A 180 -12.82 -13.72 -13.74
N ILE A 181 -13.96 -13.10 -14.07
CA ILE A 181 -14.50 -11.98 -13.30
C ILE A 181 -15.18 -12.53 -12.05
N GLN A 182 -14.67 -12.16 -10.89
CA GLN A 182 -15.30 -12.52 -9.63
C GLN A 182 -16.42 -11.52 -9.28
N PRO A 183 -17.64 -11.98 -8.95
CA PRO A 183 -18.76 -11.10 -8.60
C PRO A 183 -18.44 -10.13 -7.46
N GLU A 184 -17.67 -10.57 -6.48
CA GLU A 184 -17.27 -9.79 -5.31
C GLU A 184 -16.45 -8.53 -5.64
N TRP A 185 -15.77 -8.46 -6.78
CA TRP A 185 -14.98 -7.28 -7.14
C TRP A 185 -15.85 -6.01 -7.31
N ALA A 186 -17.10 -6.20 -7.73
CA ALA A 186 -18.05 -5.11 -7.86
C ALA A 186 -18.65 -4.67 -6.51
N GLU A 187 -18.51 -5.48 -5.47
CA GLU A 187 -19.14 -5.27 -4.16
C GLU A 187 -18.14 -4.98 -3.04
N ASP A 188 -16.87 -5.33 -3.22
CA ASP A 188 -15.81 -5.08 -2.25
C ASP A 188 -15.65 -3.58 -1.96
N GLY A 189 -15.14 -3.23 -0.77
CA GLY A 189 -14.71 -1.85 -0.46
C GLY A 189 -13.40 -1.50 -1.19
N ASP A 190 -12.98 -0.23 -1.12
CA ASP A 190 -11.78 0.28 -1.79
C ASP A 190 -10.52 -0.45 -1.30
N ASP A 191 -10.33 -0.63 0.01
CA ASP A 191 -9.13 -1.29 0.57
C ASP A 191 -8.97 -2.74 0.04
N ARG A 192 -10.08 -3.46 -0.08
CA ARG A 192 -10.06 -4.83 -0.60
C ARG A 192 -9.88 -4.85 -2.10
N LEU A 193 -10.42 -3.86 -2.82
CA LEU A 193 -10.16 -3.69 -4.25
C LEU A 193 -8.69 -3.42 -4.53
N GLU A 194 -8.03 -2.59 -3.73
CA GLU A 194 -6.59 -2.33 -3.85
C GLU A 194 -5.77 -3.60 -3.63
N SER A 195 -6.17 -4.43 -2.66
CA SER A 195 -5.56 -5.75 -2.43
C SER A 195 -5.79 -6.69 -3.63
N THR A 196 -6.99 -6.69 -4.20
CA THR A 196 -7.34 -7.45 -5.41
C THR A 196 -6.55 -6.97 -6.61
N LEU A 197 -6.40 -5.66 -6.80
CA LEU A 197 -5.59 -5.05 -7.85
C LEU A 197 -4.14 -5.52 -7.74
N GLN A 198 -3.57 -5.50 -6.54
CA GLN A 198 -2.22 -5.99 -6.30
C GLN A 198 -2.10 -7.49 -6.62
N ALA A 199 -3.08 -8.30 -6.23
CA ALA A 199 -3.09 -9.73 -6.53
C ALA A 199 -3.17 -10.01 -8.04
N ILE A 200 -4.05 -9.29 -8.76
CA ILE A 200 -4.16 -9.37 -10.22
C ILE A 200 -2.82 -9.01 -10.86
N HIS A 201 -2.23 -7.87 -10.47
CA HIS A 201 -0.93 -7.46 -10.97
C HIS A 201 0.17 -8.49 -10.69
N GLN A 202 0.24 -9.06 -9.48
CA GLN A 202 1.23 -10.10 -9.14
C GLN A 202 1.07 -11.35 -10.00
N VAL A 203 -0.16 -11.79 -10.23
CA VAL A 203 -0.44 -12.95 -11.09
C VAL A 203 0.03 -12.67 -12.51
N PHE A 204 -0.28 -11.50 -13.07
CA PHE A 204 0.02 -11.20 -14.48
C PHE A 204 1.46 -10.71 -14.73
N HIS A 205 2.13 -10.10 -13.75
CA HIS A 205 3.58 -9.82 -13.82
C HIS A 205 4.44 -11.09 -13.79
N GLY A 206 3.92 -12.19 -13.22
CA GLY A 206 4.63 -13.46 -13.09
C GLY A 206 4.49 -14.41 -14.29
N VAL A 207 3.62 -14.12 -15.26
CA VAL A 207 3.42 -15.00 -16.43
C VAL A 207 4.52 -14.76 -17.47
N SER A 208 5.65 -15.40 -17.25
CA SER A 208 6.69 -15.57 -18.28
C SER A 208 6.84 -17.05 -18.63
N GLY A 209 6.87 -17.38 -19.92
CA GLY A 209 7.43 -18.64 -20.41
C GLY A 209 6.65 -19.95 -20.22
N VAL A 210 5.31 -19.96 -20.06
CA VAL A 210 4.54 -21.23 -20.00
C VAL A 210 3.55 -21.35 -21.16
N GLU A 211 3.74 -22.35 -22.03
CA GLU A 211 2.89 -22.73 -23.18
C GLU A 211 1.39 -22.76 -22.87
N ASP A 212 0.99 -23.09 -21.64
CA ASP A 212 -0.42 -23.17 -21.26
C ASP A 212 -1.09 -21.80 -21.03
N ASN A 213 -0.35 -20.77 -20.61
CA ASN A 213 -0.88 -19.40 -20.53
C ASN A 213 -1.00 -18.76 -21.92
N PHE A 214 -0.23 -19.23 -22.90
CA PHE A 214 -0.36 -18.81 -24.29
C PHE A 214 -1.69 -19.26 -24.92
N LYS A 215 -2.33 -20.33 -24.44
CA LYS A 215 -3.69 -20.71 -24.88
C LYS A 215 -4.76 -19.71 -24.44
N LEU A 216 -4.59 -19.05 -23.29
CA LEU A 216 -5.43 -17.92 -22.87
C LEU A 216 -5.23 -16.72 -23.79
N LEU A 217 -3.98 -16.42 -24.18
CA LEU A 217 -3.66 -15.37 -25.15
C LEU A 217 -4.22 -15.65 -26.55
N LEU A 218 -4.21 -16.90 -27.01
CA LEU A 218 -4.80 -17.29 -28.30
C LEU A 218 -6.32 -17.07 -28.36
N LYS A 219 -7.03 -17.08 -27.23
CA LYS A 219 -8.46 -16.70 -27.16
C LYS A 219 -8.66 -15.18 -27.25
N LEU A 220 -7.65 -14.41 -26.85
CA LEU A 220 -7.67 -12.96 -26.83
C LEU A 220 -7.29 -12.34 -28.18
N THR A 221 -6.56 -13.07 -29.03
CA THR A 221 -6.26 -12.63 -30.38
C THR A 221 -7.40 -13.01 -31.33
N THR A 222 -7.91 -12.04 -32.08
CA THR A 222 -8.95 -12.26 -33.12
C THR A 222 -8.51 -13.21 -34.24
N THR A 223 -7.21 -13.52 -34.34
CA THR A 223 -6.61 -14.35 -35.38
C THR A 223 -6.31 -15.79 -34.95
N GLY A 224 -6.41 -16.13 -33.65
CA GLY A 224 -6.01 -17.45 -33.15
C GLY A 224 -4.51 -17.76 -33.37
N GLN A 225 -3.70 -16.72 -33.54
CA GLN A 225 -2.24 -16.79 -33.62
C GLN A 225 -1.64 -15.94 -32.49
N LEU A 226 -0.46 -16.34 -32.02
CA LEU A 226 0.28 -15.51 -31.08
C LEU A 226 0.67 -14.20 -31.78
N PRO A 227 0.49 -13.03 -31.12
CA PRO A 227 0.98 -11.79 -31.68
C PRO A 227 2.48 -11.94 -31.88
N ALA A 228 2.96 -11.66 -33.09
CA ALA A 228 4.35 -11.35 -33.28
C ALA A 228 4.58 -9.92 -32.78
N ASP A 229 5.72 -9.65 -32.15
CA ASP A 229 6.12 -8.28 -31.87
C ASP A 229 6.36 -7.51 -33.19
N VAL A 230 6.62 -6.21 -33.09
CA VAL A 230 6.90 -5.33 -34.26
C VAL A 230 8.07 -5.81 -35.12
N ASN A 231 8.89 -6.76 -34.63
CA ASN A 231 10.04 -7.34 -35.29
C ASN A 231 9.82 -8.81 -35.70
N GLY A 232 8.60 -9.32 -35.64
CA GLY A 232 8.28 -10.69 -36.04
C GLY A 232 8.67 -11.77 -35.01
N ARG A 233 9.05 -11.40 -33.78
CA ARG A 233 9.42 -12.35 -32.72
C ARG A 233 8.20 -12.77 -31.92
N THR A 234 8.22 -13.99 -31.39
CA THR A 234 7.16 -14.48 -30.50
C THR A 234 7.15 -13.68 -29.21
N VAL A 235 6.01 -13.08 -28.87
CA VAL A 235 5.76 -12.44 -27.57
C VAL A 235 6.00 -13.47 -26.45
N THR A 236 6.84 -13.15 -25.47
CA THR A 236 7.19 -14.07 -24.37
C THR A 236 6.56 -13.68 -23.02
N GLN A 237 5.98 -12.49 -22.95
CA GLN A 237 5.37 -11.89 -21.75
C GLN A 237 4.17 -11.04 -22.16
N PHE A 238 3.20 -10.85 -21.27
CA PHE A 238 2.14 -9.87 -21.48
C PHE A 238 1.86 -9.11 -20.19
N HIS A 239 1.52 -7.84 -20.32
CA HIS A 239 1.21 -6.95 -19.22
C HIS A 239 -0.27 -6.56 -19.30
N LEU A 240 -1.02 -6.84 -18.25
CA LEU A 240 -2.39 -6.39 -18.11
C LEU A 240 -2.39 -4.97 -17.55
N VAL A 241 -2.95 -4.01 -18.28
CA VAL A 241 -3.00 -2.59 -17.90
C VAL A 241 -4.45 -2.12 -17.81
N GLY A 242 -4.70 -1.02 -17.10
CA GLY A 242 -6.05 -0.44 -17.00
C GLY A 242 -7.00 -1.21 -16.07
N VAL A 243 -6.46 -2.07 -15.20
CA VAL A 243 -7.25 -2.93 -14.31
C VAL A 243 -8.07 -2.12 -13.33
N ARG A 244 -7.52 -1.03 -12.78
CA ARG A 244 -8.23 -0.16 -11.83
C ARG A 244 -9.35 0.58 -12.54
N ALA A 245 -9.06 1.20 -13.67
CA ALA A 245 -10.10 1.89 -14.45
C ALA A 245 -11.25 0.93 -14.79
N TRP A 246 -10.93 -0.28 -15.24
CA TRP A 246 -11.91 -1.31 -15.54
C TRP A 246 -12.72 -1.78 -14.32
N LEU A 247 -12.09 -2.01 -13.16
CA LEU A 247 -12.80 -2.43 -11.94
C LEU A 247 -13.80 -1.37 -11.45
N TYR A 248 -13.43 -0.09 -11.54
CA TYR A 248 -14.34 1.00 -11.16
C TYR A 248 -15.49 1.17 -12.18
N GLU A 249 -15.22 0.91 -13.47
CA GLU A 249 -16.27 0.84 -14.48
C GLU A 249 -17.24 -0.33 -14.22
N LEU A 250 -16.72 -1.53 -13.93
CA LEU A 250 -17.51 -2.69 -13.53
C LEU A 250 -18.40 -2.37 -12.31
N ARG A 251 -17.86 -1.71 -11.29
CA ARG A 251 -18.64 -1.28 -10.11
C ARG A 251 -19.77 -0.34 -10.49
N LYS A 252 -19.50 0.65 -11.34
CA LYS A 252 -20.52 1.59 -11.80
C LYS A 252 -21.60 0.89 -12.61
N GLU A 253 -21.24 -0.01 -13.52
CA GLU A 253 -22.19 -0.82 -14.28
C GLU A 253 -23.09 -1.66 -13.37
N ARG A 254 -22.51 -2.28 -12.33
CA ARG A 254 -23.25 -3.11 -11.36
C ARG A 254 -24.08 -2.31 -10.37
N ALA A 255 -23.71 -1.06 -10.11
CA ALA A 255 -24.51 -0.16 -9.28
C ALA A 255 -25.77 0.34 -10.01
N GLY A 256 -25.79 0.32 -11.34
CA GLY A 256 -26.92 0.80 -12.13
C GLY A 256 -27.14 2.31 -11.93
N ASP A 257 -28.34 2.70 -11.52
CA ASP A 257 -28.68 4.10 -11.23
C ASP A 257 -28.17 4.58 -9.86
N LEU A 258 -27.69 3.66 -9.02
CA LEU A 258 -27.17 4.00 -7.70
C LEU A 258 -25.72 4.49 -7.79
N THR A 259 -25.35 5.42 -6.91
CA THR A 259 -23.96 5.89 -6.81
C THR A 259 -23.16 4.93 -5.92
N PRO A 260 -22.10 4.26 -6.43
CA PRO A 260 -21.26 3.39 -5.61
C PRO A 260 -20.47 4.21 -4.59
N VAL A 261 -20.56 3.86 -3.30
CA VAL A 261 -19.84 4.52 -2.20
C VAL A 261 -19.30 3.47 -1.24
N ASP A 262 -18.04 3.60 -0.84
CA ASP A 262 -17.46 2.74 0.20
C ASP A 262 -18.20 2.92 1.53
N ALA A 263 -18.56 1.80 2.18
CA ALA A 263 -19.22 1.78 3.47
C ALA A 263 -18.51 2.65 4.51
N SER A 264 -17.18 2.60 4.57
CA SER A 264 -16.37 3.38 5.52
C SER A 264 -16.48 4.90 5.32
N ARG A 265 -16.91 5.36 4.14
CA ARG A 265 -17.02 6.78 3.78
C ARG A 265 -18.46 7.29 3.73
N TRP A 266 -19.45 6.42 3.89
CA TRP A 266 -20.85 6.83 3.82
C TRP A 266 -21.30 7.49 5.14
N ASP A 267 -21.74 8.74 5.08
CA ASP A 267 -22.12 9.53 6.27
C ASP A 267 -23.19 8.85 7.15
N GLY A 268 -24.08 8.05 6.53
CA GLY A 268 -25.13 7.31 7.23
C GLY A 268 -24.61 6.16 8.11
N ILE A 269 -23.34 5.78 8.00
CA ILE A 269 -22.82 4.56 8.64
C ILE A 269 -22.67 4.68 10.17
N THR A 270 -22.51 5.89 10.69
CA THR A 270 -22.23 6.15 12.12
C THR A 270 -23.33 5.61 13.04
N ALA A 271 -24.60 5.74 12.64
CA ALA A 271 -25.74 5.25 13.42
C ALA A 271 -25.76 3.71 13.53
N TYR A 272 -25.19 3.02 12.54
CA TYR A 272 -25.13 1.56 12.48
C TYR A 272 -23.87 1.00 13.13
N ALA A 273 -22.77 1.76 13.13
CA ALA A 273 -21.55 1.39 13.85
C ALA A 273 -21.82 1.11 15.33
N LEU A 274 -22.81 1.81 15.93
CA LEU A 274 -23.26 1.61 17.31
C LEU A 274 -23.92 0.25 17.55
N ARG A 275 -24.44 -0.40 16.51
CA ARG A 275 -25.15 -1.70 16.59
C ARG A 275 -24.22 -2.91 16.48
N VAL A 276 -22.96 -2.69 16.10
CA VAL A 276 -21.92 -3.72 16.01
C VAL A 276 -21.18 -3.77 17.34
N ASP A 277 -21.27 -4.86 18.10
CA ASP A 277 -20.49 -5.06 19.33
C ASP A 277 -19.31 -6.03 19.12
N GLY A 278 -18.34 -6.04 20.04
CA GLY A 278 -17.23 -7.00 20.00
C GLY A 278 -17.70 -8.46 20.09
N ASP A 279 -18.85 -8.70 20.70
CA ASP A 279 -19.44 -10.04 20.85
C ASP A 279 -20.42 -10.38 19.72
N SER A 280 -20.51 -9.54 18.69
CA SER A 280 -21.41 -9.79 17.55
C SER A 280 -21.06 -11.11 16.86
N THR A 281 -22.09 -11.94 16.63
CA THR A 281 -21.97 -13.17 15.85
C THR A 281 -21.87 -12.85 14.35
N PRO A 282 -21.32 -13.75 13.52
CA PRO A 282 -21.30 -13.58 12.06
C PRO A 282 -22.67 -13.23 11.47
N GLU A 283 -23.73 -13.90 11.92
CA GLU A 283 -25.10 -13.70 11.44
C GLU A 283 -25.68 -12.35 11.86
N HIS A 284 -25.25 -11.81 13.01
CA HIS A 284 -25.62 -10.45 13.42
C HIS A 284 -24.91 -9.40 12.55
N LEU A 285 -23.64 -9.60 12.25
CA LEU A 285 -22.88 -8.71 11.36
C LEU A 285 -23.45 -8.69 9.95
N ASP A 286 -23.83 -9.85 9.41
CA ASP A 286 -24.41 -9.97 8.08
C ASP A 286 -25.78 -9.24 8.02
N ARG A 287 -26.63 -9.39 9.03
CA ARG A 287 -27.90 -8.62 9.14
C ARG A 287 -27.67 -7.11 9.24
N ILE A 288 -26.65 -6.66 9.97
CA ILE A 288 -26.32 -5.23 10.02
C ILE A 288 -25.87 -4.75 8.64
N ALA A 289 -24.99 -5.48 7.96
CA ALA A 289 -24.54 -5.13 6.61
C ALA A 289 -25.71 -5.02 5.63
N GLU A 290 -26.69 -5.92 5.69
CA GLU A 290 -27.92 -5.84 4.91
C GLU A 290 -28.73 -4.58 5.24
N GLN A 291 -28.96 -4.29 6.53
CA GLN A 291 -29.73 -3.10 6.95
C GLN A 291 -29.08 -1.79 6.50
N VAL A 292 -27.76 -1.68 6.65
CA VAL A 292 -26.99 -0.50 6.20
C VAL A 292 -27.07 -0.37 4.68
N THR A 293 -26.95 -1.48 3.94
CA THR A 293 -27.06 -1.49 2.48
C THR A 293 -28.44 -1.04 2.00
N MET A 294 -29.51 -1.51 2.65
CA MET A 294 -30.88 -1.07 2.35
C MET A 294 -31.07 0.43 2.62
N ALA A 295 -30.60 0.92 3.76
CA ALA A 295 -30.70 2.33 4.11
C ALA A 295 -29.89 3.25 3.18
N ALA A 296 -28.74 2.78 2.68
CA ALA A 296 -27.97 3.49 1.65
C ALA A 296 -28.71 3.51 0.31
N ALA A 297 -29.32 2.39 -0.09
CA ALA A 297 -30.09 2.30 -1.33
C ALA A 297 -31.29 3.26 -1.35
N GLU A 298 -31.96 3.47 -0.21
CA GLU A 298 -33.03 4.48 -0.06
C GLU A 298 -32.55 5.92 -0.33
N GLN A 299 -31.24 6.17 -0.21
CA GLN A 299 -30.58 7.45 -0.50
C GLN A 299 -29.95 7.49 -1.90
N GLY A 300 -30.23 6.50 -2.77
CA GLY A 300 -29.64 6.42 -4.10
C GLY A 300 -28.17 5.96 -4.10
N VAL A 301 -27.70 5.33 -3.01
CA VAL A 301 -26.32 4.89 -2.85
C VAL A 301 -26.23 3.35 -2.90
N LYS A 302 -25.30 2.83 -3.72
CA LYS A 302 -24.90 1.43 -3.66
C LYS A 302 -23.71 1.33 -2.71
N LEU A 303 -23.95 0.79 -1.52
CA LEU A 303 -22.90 0.66 -0.52
C LEU A 303 -21.95 -0.49 -0.88
N LEU A 304 -20.66 -0.18 -0.96
CA LEU A 304 -19.58 -1.12 -1.22
C LEU A 304 -18.92 -1.57 0.08
N GLY A 305 -18.60 -2.85 0.22
CA GLY A 305 -17.85 -3.37 1.35
C GLY A 305 -18.60 -3.35 2.69
N ALA A 306 -19.93 -3.29 2.69
CA ALA A 306 -20.74 -3.22 3.91
C ALA A 306 -20.44 -4.37 4.89
N ARG A 307 -20.29 -5.59 4.37
CA ARG A 307 -19.92 -6.76 5.18
C ARG A 307 -18.52 -6.60 5.78
N SER A 308 -17.51 -6.33 4.96
CA SER A 308 -16.13 -6.12 5.42
C SER A 308 -16.02 -5.00 6.47
N TRP A 309 -16.80 -3.92 6.29
CA TRP A 309 -16.89 -2.84 7.26
C TRP A 309 -17.42 -3.33 8.62
N ALA A 310 -18.56 -4.05 8.65
CA ALA A 310 -19.13 -4.55 9.90
C ALA A 310 -18.16 -5.47 10.65
N TRP A 311 -17.45 -6.32 9.91
CA TRP A 311 -16.39 -7.18 10.44
C TRP A 311 -15.19 -6.38 10.97
N ALA A 312 -14.76 -5.32 10.27
CA ALA A 312 -13.67 -4.46 10.70
C ALA A 312 -14.03 -3.73 12.01
N VAL A 313 -15.25 -3.21 12.13
CA VAL A 313 -15.75 -2.58 13.37
C VAL A 313 -15.78 -3.59 14.52
N CYS A 314 -16.29 -4.80 14.30
CA CYS A 314 -16.29 -5.86 15.31
C CYS A 314 -14.86 -6.22 15.74
N LYS A 315 -13.94 -6.39 14.79
CA LYS A 315 -12.53 -6.67 15.06
C LYS A 315 -11.89 -5.56 15.90
N GLN A 316 -12.14 -4.29 15.57
CA GLN A 316 -11.63 -3.15 16.33
C GLN A 316 -12.18 -3.15 17.76
N ARG A 317 -13.48 -3.39 17.95
CA ARG A 317 -14.08 -3.48 19.29
C ARG A 317 -13.50 -4.63 20.12
N ARG A 318 -13.28 -5.80 19.52
CA ARG A 318 -12.56 -6.91 20.17
C ARG A 318 -11.14 -6.53 20.57
N ALA A 319 -10.43 -5.76 19.75
CA ALA A 319 -9.10 -5.27 20.08
C ALA A 319 -9.13 -4.30 21.28
N ASN A 320 -10.11 -3.40 21.34
CA ASN A 320 -10.29 -2.48 22.46
C ASN A 320 -10.56 -3.24 23.77
N VAL A 321 -11.44 -4.25 23.75
CA VAL A 321 -11.71 -5.10 24.94
C VAL A 321 -10.44 -5.82 25.42
N ARG A 322 -9.59 -6.32 24.50
CA ARG A 322 -8.30 -6.91 24.88
C ARG A 322 -7.37 -5.89 25.53
N ALA A 323 -7.30 -4.69 24.99
CA ALA A 323 -6.48 -3.61 25.56
C ALA A 323 -6.97 -3.20 26.96
N GLU A 324 -8.29 -3.12 27.17
CA GLU A 324 -8.89 -2.88 28.49
C GLU A 324 -8.54 -4.00 29.50
N LEU A 325 -8.59 -5.26 29.06
CA LEU A 325 -8.21 -6.40 29.90
C LEU A 325 -6.73 -6.38 30.28
N GLU A 326 -5.84 -6.06 29.33
CA GLU A 326 -4.41 -5.91 29.59
C GLU A 326 -4.13 -4.81 30.61
N GLU A 327 -4.80 -3.67 30.48
CA GLU A 327 -4.67 -2.55 31.40
C GLU A 327 -5.18 -2.90 32.80
N LEU A 328 -6.33 -3.56 32.90
CA LEU A 328 -6.85 -4.08 34.16
C LEU A 328 -5.88 -5.08 34.81
N GLY A 329 -5.24 -5.94 34.01
CA GLY A 329 -4.19 -6.85 34.48
C GLY A 329 -2.99 -6.12 35.09
N LYS A 330 -2.53 -5.03 34.46
CA LYS A 330 -1.45 -4.18 35.01
C LYS A 330 -1.86 -3.52 36.33
N GLN A 331 -3.08 -3.01 36.41
CA GLN A 331 -3.61 -2.39 37.63
C GLN A 331 -3.70 -3.38 38.78
N ILE A 332 -4.19 -4.60 38.53
CA ILE A 332 -4.21 -5.68 39.52
C ILE A 332 -2.79 -6.01 39.99
N ALA A 333 -1.84 -6.17 39.07
CA ALA A 333 -0.45 -6.47 39.44
C ALA A 333 0.17 -5.36 40.31
N MET A 334 -0.15 -4.10 40.04
CA MET A 334 0.27 -2.96 40.86
C MET A 334 -0.35 -3.02 42.27
N TRP A 335 -1.66 -3.25 42.36
CA TRP A 335 -2.34 -3.40 43.67
C TRP A 335 -1.81 -4.59 44.47
N GLU A 336 -1.50 -5.71 43.82
CA GLU A 336 -0.91 -6.87 44.47
C GLU A 336 0.49 -6.57 45.00
N LYS A 337 1.30 -5.83 44.24
CA LYS A 337 2.63 -5.36 44.66
C LYS A 337 2.53 -4.44 45.88
N ASP A 338 1.57 -3.53 45.90
CA ASP A 338 1.35 -2.61 47.03
C ASP A 338 0.79 -3.33 48.26
N LEU A 339 -0.01 -4.37 48.05
CA LEU A 339 -0.57 -5.20 49.12
C LEU A 339 0.47 -6.13 49.77
N ALA A 340 1.52 -6.51 49.05
CA ALA A 340 2.54 -7.44 49.56
C ALA A 340 3.28 -6.93 50.82
N PRO A 341 3.78 -5.68 50.89
CA PRO A 341 4.33 -5.11 52.12
C PRO A 341 3.34 -5.08 53.28
N ALA A 342 2.07 -4.74 53.03
CA ALA A 342 1.03 -4.72 54.05
C ALA A 342 0.76 -6.14 54.60
N LYS A 343 0.68 -7.15 53.72
CA LYS A 343 0.59 -8.57 54.10
C LYS A 343 1.79 -9.00 54.96
N LYS A 344 3.02 -8.59 54.60
CA LYS A 344 4.24 -8.87 55.36
C LYS A 344 4.23 -8.21 56.74
N LYS A 345 3.90 -6.92 56.82
CA LYS A 345 3.79 -6.18 58.09
C LYS A 345 2.73 -6.77 59.01
N ARG A 346 1.56 -7.10 58.45
CA ARG A 346 0.49 -7.78 59.19
C ARG A 346 0.95 -9.12 59.76
N ARG A 347 1.61 -9.96 58.95
CA ARG A 347 2.15 -11.25 59.41
C ARG A 347 3.16 -11.05 60.56
N ALA A 348 4.08 -10.11 60.42
CA ALA A 348 5.06 -9.80 61.46
C ALA A 348 4.41 -9.32 62.78
N LEU A 349 3.34 -8.53 62.71
CA LEU A 349 2.59 -8.11 63.90
C LEU A 349 1.88 -9.30 64.57
N VAL A 350 1.24 -10.18 63.80
CA VAL A 350 0.61 -11.40 64.33
C VAL A 350 1.65 -12.32 64.98
N THR A 351 2.78 -12.55 64.31
CA THR A 351 3.92 -13.31 64.86
C THR A 351 4.40 -12.70 66.18
N ARG A 352 4.55 -11.36 66.24
CA ARG A 352 4.95 -10.66 67.45
C ARG A 352 3.95 -10.85 68.59
N VAL A 353 2.64 -10.73 68.33
CA VAL A 353 1.61 -10.95 69.36
C VAL A 353 1.63 -12.39 69.86
N LEU A 354 1.74 -13.37 68.96
CA LEU A 354 1.84 -14.79 69.33
C LEU A 354 3.06 -15.08 70.22
N SER A 355 4.19 -14.41 69.98
CA SER A 355 5.41 -14.58 70.80
C SER A 355 5.28 -14.09 72.25
N TRP A 356 4.22 -13.35 72.61
CA TRP A 356 3.98 -12.92 73.99
C TRP A 356 3.46 -14.06 74.88
N GLY A 357 2.92 -15.14 74.31
CA GLY A 357 2.49 -16.33 75.07
C GLY A 357 1.29 -16.09 75.99
N GLU A 358 0.49 -15.06 75.77
CA GLU A 358 -0.64 -14.71 76.64
C GLU A 358 -1.83 -15.69 76.46
N TYR A 359 -2.39 -16.15 77.59
CA TYR A 359 -3.59 -17.01 77.66
C TYR A 359 -4.85 -16.21 77.31
N GLY A 360 -5.03 -15.86 76.05
CA GLY A 360 -6.20 -15.10 75.55
C GLY A 360 -6.22 -14.93 74.03
N ASP A 361 -5.06 -15.00 73.39
CA ASP A 361 -4.91 -14.80 71.95
C ASP A 361 -5.16 -16.09 71.16
N THR A 362 -6.44 -16.43 70.99
CA THR A 362 -6.86 -17.56 70.14
C THR A 362 -6.61 -17.27 68.65
N ASN A 363 -6.47 -18.33 67.84
CA ASN A 363 -6.32 -18.18 66.39
C ASN A 363 -7.52 -17.46 65.73
N SER A 364 -8.72 -17.58 66.31
CA SER A 364 -9.93 -16.93 65.80
C SER A 364 -9.98 -15.44 66.15
N SER A 365 -9.61 -15.05 67.38
CA SER A 365 -9.58 -13.64 67.80
C SER A 365 -8.50 -12.86 67.04
N LEU A 366 -7.30 -13.42 66.94
CA LEU A 366 -6.22 -12.82 66.15
C LEU A 366 -6.53 -12.81 64.65
N GLY A 367 -7.18 -13.85 64.13
CA GLY A 367 -7.65 -13.89 62.75
C GLY A 367 -8.62 -12.75 62.46
N THR A 368 -9.58 -12.50 63.36
CA THR A 368 -10.53 -11.39 63.22
C THR A 368 -9.83 -10.03 63.25
N LEU A 369 -8.94 -9.79 64.22
CA LEU A 369 -8.20 -8.53 64.36
C LEU A 369 -7.28 -8.24 63.16
N ALA A 370 -6.58 -9.26 62.66
CA ALA A 370 -5.70 -9.13 61.51
C ALA A 370 -6.45 -9.19 60.16
N SER A 371 -7.76 -9.47 60.16
CA SER A 371 -8.50 -9.83 58.94
C SER A 371 -7.79 -10.96 58.16
N MET A 372 -7.44 -12.03 58.88
CA MET A 372 -6.82 -13.27 58.40
C MET A 372 -7.70 -14.46 58.78
N SER A 373 -7.64 -15.55 58.01
CA SER A 373 -8.31 -16.78 58.43
C SER A 373 -7.64 -17.35 59.69
N HIS A 374 -8.42 -17.97 60.57
CA HIS A 374 -7.90 -18.64 61.77
C HIS A 374 -6.85 -19.71 61.42
N THR A 375 -7.00 -20.39 60.27
CA THR A 375 -6.02 -21.35 59.74
C THR A 375 -4.70 -20.69 59.38
N ALA A 376 -4.71 -19.50 58.78
CA ALA A 376 -3.49 -18.77 58.45
C ALA A 376 -2.75 -18.28 59.71
N VAL A 377 -3.49 -17.94 60.77
CA VAL A 377 -2.90 -17.64 62.09
C VAL A 377 -2.32 -18.90 62.73
N GLY A 378 -3.03 -20.03 62.65
CA GLY A 378 -2.54 -21.34 63.12
C GLY A 378 -1.22 -21.71 62.46
N ALA A 379 -1.12 -21.61 61.13
CA ALA A 379 0.12 -21.91 60.42
C ALA A 379 1.32 -21.01 60.83
N ILE A 380 1.07 -19.77 61.28
CA ILE A 380 2.11 -18.90 61.83
C ILE A 380 2.53 -19.38 63.22
N ARG A 381 1.57 -19.77 64.07
CA ARG A 381 1.83 -20.34 65.40
C ARG A 381 2.64 -21.62 65.31
N ASP A 382 2.20 -22.57 64.47
CA ASP A 382 2.90 -23.84 64.26
C ASP A 382 4.33 -23.61 63.73
N ALA A 383 4.57 -22.53 62.99
CA ALA A 383 5.90 -22.18 62.49
C ALA A 383 6.81 -21.61 63.59
N LEU A 384 6.26 -20.81 64.50
CA LEU A 384 6.99 -20.31 65.67
C LEU A 384 7.36 -21.45 66.63
N GLU A 385 6.42 -22.35 66.93
CA GLU A 385 6.66 -23.50 67.80
C GLU A 385 7.78 -24.40 67.24
N ARG A 386 7.80 -24.60 65.92
CA ARG A 386 8.89 -25.33 65.24
C ARG A 386 10.24 -24.61 65.25
N GLU A 387 10.26 -23.28 65.20
CA GLU A 387 11.50 -22.49 65.29
C GLU A 387 12.09 -22.56 66.71
N ASP A 388 11.25 -22.53 67.73
CA ASP A 388 11.64 -22.68 69.15
C ASP A 388 12.21 -24.09 69.42
N GLU A 389 11.58 -25.15 68.90
CA GLU A 389 12.06 -26.55 69.02
C GLU A 389 13.43 -26.80 68.35
N THR A 390 13.79 -26.00 67.35
CA THR A 390 15.08 -26.12 66.64
C THR A 390 16.19 -25.24 67.20
N SER A 391 15.89 -24.38 68.18
CA SER A 391 16.83 -23.44 68.79
C SER A 391 17.35 -23.90 70.17
N GLU A 392 16.80 -25.00 70.70
CA GLU A 392 17.33 -25.78 71.82
C GLU A 392 18.33 -26.85 71.34
#